data_AF-A0AAN8L2A6-F1
#
_entry.id   AF-A0AAN8L2A6-F1
#
_cell.length_a   1.000
_cell.length_b   1.000
_cell.length_c   1.000
_cell.angle_alpha   90.00
_cell.angle_beta   90.00
_cell.angle_gamma   90.00
#
_symmetry.space_group_name_H-M   'P 1'
#
loop_
_entity.id
_entity.type
_entity.pdbx_description
1 polymer ?
#
loop_
_entity_poly.entity_id
_entity_poly.type
_entity_poly.pdbx_seq_one_letter_code
_entity_poly.pdbx_strand_id
1 'polypeptide(L)'
;MHTSAEMEIVREIKEKCCRVAQDYESELTCGRSASREMYYTMPDGQVVCLSTEWFRAPEILFKPELIGRDHYGMHESIFKSILRSDIDLWLSFLGNIVLSGGNTLLAGLPERLQSEIRTMVPTDFRECVTSPKDRDFSVWSGGAVLANLSSFASAWISHEEYGHQIVFRKCF
;
A
#
# COMPACT_ATOMS: atom_id res chain seq x y z
N MET A 1 9.96 -26.87 -0.60
CA MET A 1 10.52 -26.26 -1.83
C MET A 1 9.36 -25.60 -2.53
N HIS A 2 9.34 -24.27 -2.60
CA HIS A 2 8.35 -23.55 -3.41
C HIS A 2 9.02 -23.21 -4.73
N THR A 3 8.39 -23.59 -5.84
CA THR A 3 8.86 -23.24 -7.18
C THR A 3 8.47 -21.80 -7.50
N SER A 4 9.21 -21.13 -8.39
CA SER A 4 8.89 -19.76 -8.81
C SER A 4 7.51 -19.67 -9.47
N ALA A 5 7.08 -20.73 -10.16
CA ALA A 5 5.77 -20.80 -10.81
C ALA A 5 4.60 -20.81 -9.80
N GLU A 6 4.72 -21.56 -8.71
CA GLU A 6 3.68 -21.59 -7.66
C GLU A 6 3.53 -20.22 -6.98
N MET A 7 4.63 -19.52 -6.72
CA MET A 7 4.61 -18.17 -6.14
C MET A 7 3.95 -17.15 -7.07
N GLU A 8 4.12 -17.31 -8.37
CA GLU A 8 3.49 -16.45 -9.37
C GLU A 8 1.97 -16.67 -9.43
N ILE A 9 1.51 -17.91 -9.32
CA ILE A 9 0.08 -18.22 -9.21
C ILE A 9 -0.51 -17.59 -7.93
N VAL A 10 0.18 -17.69 -6.80
CA VAL A 10 -0.27 -17.05 -5.55
C VAL A 10 -0.32 -15.52 -5.70
N ARG A 11 0.63 -14.91 -6.40
CA ARG A 11 0.62 -13.48 -6.71
C ARG A 11 -0.60 -13.10 -7.55
N GLU A 12 -0.91 -13.89 -8.57
CA GLU A 12 -2.08 -13.67 -9.43
C GLU A 12 -3.40 -13.81 -8.66
N ILE A 13 -3.51 -14.83 -7.80
CA ILE A 13 -4.65 -15.01 -6.90
C ILE A 13 -4.80 -13.79 -5.99
N LYS A 14 -3.70 -13.31 -5.40
CA LYS A 14 -3.72 -12.11 -4.56
C LYS A 14 -4.25 -10.90 -5.33
N GLU A 15 -3.75 -10.67 -6.54
CA GLU A 15 -4.13 -9.50 -7.33
C GLU A 15 -5.56 -9.56 -7.86
N LYS A 16 -6.08 -10.76 -8.20
CA LYS A 16 -7.42 -10.93 -8.76
C LYS A 16 -8.51 -11.12 -7.71
N CYS A 17 -8.20 -11.80 -6.60
CA CYS A 17 -9.22 -12.26 -5.65
C CYS A 17 -9.18 -11.51 -4.33
N CYS A 18 -8.04 -10.96 -3.90
CA CYS A 18 -7.96 -10.32 -2.58
C CYS A 18 -8.56 -8.91 -2.56
N ARG A 19 -9.16 -8.57 -1.41
CA ARG A 19 -9.60 -7.21 -1.10
C ARG A 19 -9.37 -6.89 0.37
N VAL A 20 -9.24 -5.61 0.69
CA VAL A 20 -9.23 -5.14 2.07
C VAL A 20 -10.67 -5.04 2.59
N ALA A 21 -10.92 -5.66 3.74
CA ALA A 21 -12.18 -5.55 4.47
C ALA A 21 -12.30 -4.17 5.12
N GLN A 22 -13.50 -3.57 5.12
CA GLN A 22 -13.75 -2.32 5.86
C GLN A 22 -13.78 -2.57 7.37
N ASP A 23 -14.44 -3.65 7.78
CA ASP A 23 -14.47 -4.14 9.15
C ASP A 23 -14.16 -5.64 9.11
N TYR A 24 -12.97 -5.96 9.60
CA TYR A 24 -12.42 -7.31 9.56
C TYR A 24 -13.22 -8.27 10.45
N GLU A 25 -13.67 -7.85 11.64
CA GLU A 25 -14.30 -8.75 12.62
C GLU A 25 -15.72 -9.13 12.18
N SER A 26 -16.47 -8.17 11.63
CA SER A 26 -17.79 -8.47 11.07
C SER A 26 -17.70 -9.34 9.82
N GLU A 27 -16.70 -9.13 8.97
CA GLU A 27 -16.47 -9.95 7.78
C GLU A 27 -15.98 -11.36 8.14
N LEU A 28 -15.20 -11.52 9.20
CA LEU A 28 -14.80 -12.84 9.71
C LEU A 28 -15.99 -13.63 10.27
N THR A 29 -16.92 -12.95 10.95
CA THR A 29 -18.13 -13.57 11.51
C THR A 29 -19.11 -13.95 10.41
N CYS A 30 -19.30 -13.06 9.43
CA CYS A 30 -20.21 -13.26 8.30
C CYS A 30 -19.64 -14.21 7.23
N GLY A 31 -18.32 -14.23 7.03
CA GLY A 31 -17.63 -15.12 6.08
C GLY A 31 -17.66 -16.60 6.46
N ARG A 32 -18.11 -16.95 7.67
CA ARG A 32 -18.44 -18.34 8.04
C ARG A 32 -19.77 -18.81 7.42
N SER A 33 -20.56 -17.89 6.88
CA SER A 33 -21.73 -18.20 6.06
C SER A 33 -21.25 -18.48 4.63
N ALA A 34 -21.64 -19.61 4.04
CA ALA A 34 -21.20 -20.10 2.72
C ALA A 34 -21.51 -19.19 1.50
N SER A 35 -21.97 -17.95 1.71
CA SER A 35 -22.45 -17.04 0.66
C SER A 35 -21.38 -16.16 0.01
N ARG A 36 -20.10 -16.26 0.42
CA ARG A 36 -19.00 -15.41 -0.07
C ARG A 36 -17.73 -16.18 -0.46
N GLU A 37 -17.87 -17.44 -0.86
CA GLU A 37 -16.77 -18.21 -1.43
C GLU A 37 -16.34 -17.62 -2.80
N MET A 38 -15.04 -17.47 -3.00
CA MET A 38 -14.44 -17.00 -4.25
C MET A 38 -13.72 -18.16 -4.93
N TYR A 39 -13.94 -18.36 -6.22
CA TYR A 39 -13.34 -19.46 -6.96
C TYR A 39 -12.28 -18.93 -7.94
N TYR A 40 -11.12 -19.59 -7.98
CA TYR A 40 -10.05 -19.30 -8.92
C TYR A 40 -9.68 -20.56 -9.71
N THR A 41 -9.65 -20.44 -11.03
CA THR A 41 -9.24 -21.54 -11.92
C THR A 41 -7.75 -21.47 -12.16
N MET A 42 -7.03 -22.50 -11.73
CA MET A 42 -5.60 -22.65 -11.95
C MET A 42 -5.29 -22.93 -13.43
N PRO A 43 -4.04 -22.69 -13.89
CA PRO A 43 -3.65 -22.95 -15.28
C PRO A 43 -3.81 -24.40 -15.74
N ASP A 44 -3.84 -25.36 -14.80
CA ASP A 44 -4.08 -26.79 -15.06
C ASP A 44 -5.57 -27.16 -15.15
N GLY A 45 -6.47 -26.20 -14.95
CA GLY A 45 -7.93 -26.36 -14.97
C GLY A 45 -8.55 -26.74 -13.63
N GLN A 46 -7.76 -26.94 -12.57
CA GLN A 46 -8.32 -27.18 -11.23
C GLN A 46 -8.89 -25.89 -10.64
N VAL A 47 -9.97 -26.01 -9.87
CA VAL A 47 -10.62 -24.86 -9.22
C VAL A 47 -10.28 -24.84 -7.74
N VAL A 48 -9.70 -23.74 -7.29
CA VAL A 48 -9.41 -23.47 -5.87
C VAL A 48 -10.54 -22.62 -5.30
N CYS A 49 -11.12 -23.06 -4.19
CA CYS A 49 -12.08 -22.30 -3.43
C CYS A 49 -11.36 -21.52 -2.32
N LEU A 50 -11.55 -20.20 -2.31
CA LEU A 50 -11.09 -19.27 -1.28
C LEU A 50 -12.29 -18.92 -0.40
N SER A 51 -12.20 -19.27 0.87
CA SER A 51 -13.25 -19.06 1.86
C SER A 51 -13.13 -17.69 2.52
N THR A 52 -12.05 -17.49 3.27
CA THR A 52 -11.77 -16.29 4.08
C THR A 52 -10.40 -15.69 3.76
N GLU A 53 -9.55 -16.45 3.08
CA GLU A 53 -8.15 -16.11 2.78
C GLU A 53 -8.05 -14.82 1.97
N TRP A 54 -9.02 -14.58 1.09
CA TRP A 54 -9.03 -13.45 0.17
C TRP A 54 -9.13 -12.08 0.88
N PHE A 55 -9.77 -11.99 2.06
CA PHE A 55 -9.76 -10.76 2.89
C PHE A 55 -8.83 -10.85 4.10
N ARG A 56 -8.51 -12.06 4.58
CA ARG A 56 -7.56 -12.25 5.69
C ARG A 56 -6.12 -11.99 5.28
N ALA A 57 -5.73 -12.35 4.05
CA ALA A 57 -4.38 -12.15 3.56
C ALA A 57 -3.95 -10.67 3.59
N PRO A 58 -4.73 -9.70 3.09
CA PRO A 58 -4.33 -8.29 3.14
C PRO A 58 -4.48 -7.65 4.53
N GLU A 59 -5.17 -8.28 5.50
CA GLU A 59 -5.30 -7.75 6.87
C GLU A 59 -3.93 -7.63 7.55
N ILE A 60 -2.91 -8.41 7.13
CA ILE A 60 -1.54 -8.28 7.66
C ILE A 60 -0.94 -6.87 7.48
N LEU A 61 -1.48 -6.07 6.54
CA LEU A 61 -1.07 -4.67 6.35
C LEU A 61 -1.56 -3.78 7.49
N PHE A 62 -2.65 -4.15 8.17
CA PHE A 62 -3.24 -3.42 9.28
C PHE A 62 -2.91 -4.07 10.62
N LYS A 63 -2.88 -5.41 10.67
CA LYS A 63 -2.56 -6.21 11.87
C LYS A 63 -1.40 -7.18 11.60
N PRO A 64 -0.14 -6.73 11.64
CA PRO A 64 1.04 -7.60 11.45
C PRO A 64 1.15 -8.73 12.48
N GLU A 65 0.50 -8.58 13.63
CA GLU A 65 0.40 -9.59 14.69
C GLU A 65 -0.15 -10.93 14.21
N LEU A 66 -0.99 -10.93 13.16
CA LEU A 66 -1.55 -12.15 12.56
C LEU A 66 -0.49 -13.12 12.03
N ILE A 67 0.71 -12.62 11.72
CA ILE A 67 1.87 -13.43 11.30
C ILE A 67 2.95 -13.50 12.38
N GLY A 68 2.60 -13.17 13.63
CA GLY A 68 3.51 -13.16 14.77
C GLY A 68 4.58 -12.07 14.69
N ARG A 69 4.30 -10.97 13.97
CA ARG A 69 5.22 -9.84 13.83
C ARG A 69 4.75 -8.69 14.71
N ASP A 70 5.63 -8.26 15.61
CA ASP A 70 5.43 -7.06 16.43
C ASP A 70 5.88 -5.82 15.64
N HIS A 71 5.03 -5.37 14.73
CA HIS A 71 5.22 -4.16 13.93
C HIS A 71 3.91 -3.39 13.89
N TYR A 72 4.01 -2.08 13.69
CA TYR A 72 2.85 -1.23 13.49
C TYR A 72 2.17 -1.54 12.16
N GLY A 73 0.85 -1.49 12.15
CA GLY A 73 0.07 -1.49 10.92
C GLY A 73 0.41 -0.28 10.04
N MET A 74 0.02 -0.32 8.77
CA MET A 74 0.30 0.77 7.84
C MET A 74 -0.32 2.10 8.29
N HIS A 75 -1.54 2.05 8.83
CA HIS A 75 -2.27 3.22 9.32
C HIS A 75 -1.54 3.86 10.52
N GLU A 76 -1.16 3.07 11.52
CA GLU A 76 -0.37 3.53 12.67
C GLU A 76 1.00 4.07 12.25
N SER A 77 1.67 3.41 11.30
CA SER A 77 2.97 3.83 10.80
C SER A 77 2.90 5.20 10.12
N ILE A 78 1.85 5.44 9.33
CA ILE A 78 1.57 6.74 8.70
C ILE A 78 1.32 7.79 9.79
N PHE A 79 0.41 7.50 10.73
CA PHE A 79 0.06 8.44 11.78
C PHE A 79 1.26 8.82 12.65
N LYS A 80 2.07 7.84 13.07
CA LYS A 80 3.31 8.09 13.85
C LYS A 80 4.35 8.87 13.08
N SER A 81 4.44 8.69 11.75
CA SER A 81 5.34 9.48 10.92
C SER A 81 4.92 10.95 10.88
N ILE A 82 3.62 11.22 10.81
CA ILE A 82 3.07 12.58 10.90
C ILE A 82 3.35 13.18 12.27
N LEU A 83 3.12 12.44 13.37
CA LEU A 83 3.38 12.93 14.73
C LEU A 83 4.86 13.27 15.00
N ARG A 84 5.80 12.70 14.22
CA ARG A 84 7.23 13.04 14.32
C ARG A 84 7.60 14.34 13.61
N SER A 85 6.70 14.89 12.78
CA SER A 85 6.89 16.18 12.12
C SER A 85 6.41 17.34 12.99
N ASP A 86 6.73 18.57 12.58
CA ASP A 86 6.29 19.78 13.28
C ASP A 86 4.76 19.88 13.34
N ILE A 87 4.24 20.30 14.49
CA ILE A 87 2.79 20.34 14.78
C ILE A 87 2.00 21.16 13.75
N ASP A 88 2.61 22.22 13.21
CA ASP A 88 2.00 23.09 12.21
C ASP A 88 1.76 22.38 10.87
N LEU A 89 2.48 21.27 10.60
CA LEU A 89 2.37 20.50 9.38
C LEU A 89 1.37 19.35 9.47
N TRP A 90 0.91 18.99 10.67
CA TRP A 90 0.10 17.78 10.88
C TRP A 90 -1.18 17.78 10.05
N LEU A 91 -1.94 18.87 10.08
CA LEU A 91 -3.18 19.00 9.30
C LEU A 91 -2.91 18.96 7.79
N SER A 92 -1.79 19.54 7.34
CA SER A 92 -1.38 19.49 5.94
C SER A 92 -1.08 18.06 5.50
N PHE A 93 -0.35 17.28 6.32
CA PHE A 93 -0.03 15.89 5.99
C PHE A 93 -1.25 14.97 6.05
N LEU A 94 -2.11 15.11 7.07
CA LEU A 94 -3.36 14.34 7.16
C LEU A 94 -4.33 14.65 6.00
N GLY A 95 -4.30 15.89 5.49
CA GLY A 95 -5.10 16.31 4.34
C GLY A 95 -4.56 15.86 2.98
N ASN A 96 -3.31 15.38 2.90
CA ASN A 96 -2.63 15.13 1.63
C ASN A 96 -1.92 13.77 1.60
N ILE A 97 -2.66 12.69 1.90
CA ILE A 97 -2.12 11.33 1.84
C ILE A 97 -2.32 10.79 0.43
N VAL A 98 -1.24 10.45 -0.27
CA VAL A 98 -1.29 9.92 -1.65
C VAL A 98 -0.80 8.48 -1.66
N LEU A 99 -1.61 7.58 -2.20
CA LEU A 99 -1.25 6.16 -2.33
C LEU A 99 -0.46 5.90 -3.61
N SER A 100 0.63 5.14 -3.49
CA SER A 100 1.44 4.67 -4.62
C SER A 100 2.00 3.27 -4.38
N GLY A 101 2.18 2.50 -5.45
CA GLY A 101 2.77 1.16 -5.44
C GLY A 101 1.74 0.02 -5.52
N GLY A 102 2.19 -1.17 -5.91
CA GLY A 102 1.32 -2.29 -6.30
C GLY A 102 0.37 -2.79 -5.21
N ASN A 103 0.79 -2.89 -3.95
CA ASN A 103 -0.11 -3.34 -2.87
C ASN A 103 -1.22 -2.33 -2.57
N THR A 104 -1.04 -1.05 -2.93
CA THR A 104 -2.11 -0.06 -2.78
C THR A 104 -3.24 -0.27 -3.78
N LEU A 105 -3.07 -1.13 -4.81
CA LEU A 105 -4.10 -1.49 -5.79
C LEU A 105 -5.21 -2.37 -5.22
N LEU A 106 -5.00 -2.97 -4.05
CA LEU A 106 -6.02 -3.81 -3.40
C LEU A 106 -7.32 -3.01 -3.22
N ALA A 107 -8.43 -3.60 -3.67
CA ALA A 107 -9.75 -2.99 -3.55
C ALA A 107 -10.11 -2.77 -2.07
N GLY A 108 -10.72 -1.63 -1.74
CA GLY A 108 -11.11 -1.28 -0.37
C GLY A 108 -9.97 -0.69 0.49
N LEU A 109 -8.72 -0.72 0.01
CA LEU A 109 -7.58 -0.20 0.78
C LEU A 109 -7.68 1.31 1.07
N PRO A 110 -8.02 2.19 0.08
CA PRO A 110 -8.16 3.61 0.35
C PRO A 110 -9.24 3.91 1.40
N GLU A 111 -10.39 3.25 1.31
CA GLU A 111 -11.54 3.44 2.18
C GLU A 111 -11.27 2.94 3.60
N ARG A 112 -10.63 1.77 3.73
CA ARG A 112 -10.20 1.24 5.04
C ARG A 112 -9.16 2.15 5.67
N LEU A 113 -8.14 2.55 4.92
CA LEU A 113 -7.08 3.43 5.44
C LEU A 113 -7.64 4.76 5.93
N GLN A 114 -8.54 5.37 5.16
CA GLN A 114 -9.19 6.61 5.56
C GLN A 114 -10.00 6.44 6.86
N SER A 115 -10.71 5.32 7.02
CA SER A 115 -11.47 5.03 8.25
C SER A 115 -10.57 4.82 9.47
N GLU A 116 -9.44 4.14 9.30
CA GLU A 116 -8.49 3.91 10.39
C GLU A 116 -7.83 5.21 10.84
N ILE A 117 -7.41 6.06 9.89
CA ILE A 117 -6.82 7.36 10.20
C ILE A 117 -7.84 8.25 10.92
N ARG A 118 -9.09 8.31 10.44
CA ARG A 118 -10.16 9.06 11.09
C ARG A 118 -10.38 8.66 12.55
N THR A 119 -10.23 7.37 12.84
CA THR A 119 -10.42 6.85 14.20
C THR A 119 -9.27 7.28 15.13
N MET A 120 -8.08 7.56 14.59
CA MET A 120 -6.92 8.02 15.36
C MET A 120 -6.87 9.54 15.55
N VAL A 121 -7.55 10.32 14.71
CA VAL A 121 -7.52 11.79 14.78
C VAL A 121 -8.65 12.31 15.68
N PRO A 122 -8.35 13.06 16.75
CA PRO A 122 -9.36 13.53 17.72
C PRO A 122 -10.25 14.67 17.19
N THR A 123 -9.88 15.29 16.08
CA THR A 123 -10.57 16.44 15.49
C THR A 123 -11.30 16.05 14.22
N ASP A 124 -12.50 16.60 14.03
CA ASP A 124 -13.28 16.45 12.81
C ASP A 124 -12.61 17.25 11.68
N PHE A 125 -11.64 16.62 11.00
CA PHE A 125 -10.93 17.16 9.85
C PHE A 125 -11.23 16.33 8.61
N ARG A 126 -11.25 17.00 7.45
CA ARG A 126 -11.50 16.35 6.17
C ARG A 126 -10.22 15.69 5.65
N GLU A 127 -9.94 14.51 6.16
CA GLU A 127 -8.86 13.66 5.66
C GLU A 127 -9.10 13.24 4.21
N CYS A 128 -8.07 13.34 3.38
CA CYS A 128 -8.13 12.97 1.97
C CYS A 128 -7.04 11.95 1.66
N VAL A 129 -7.44 10.68 1.57
CA VAL A 129 -6.60 9.64 0.97
C VAL A 129 -6.85 9.67 -0.53
N THR A 130 -5.89 10.19 -1.28
CA THR A 130 -5.94 10.26 -2.74
C THR A 130 -5.39 8.97 -3.32
N SER A 131 -6.17 8.33 -4.19
CA SER A 131 -5.84 7.05 -4.82
C SER A 131 -5.93 7.16 -6.34
N PRO A 132 -4.86 7.62 -7.02
CA PRO A 132 -4.83 7.65 -8.49
C PRO A 132 -5.03 6.26 -9.08
N LYS A 133 -5.60 6.18 -10.30
CA LYS A 133 -5.81 4.90 -10.98
C LYS A 133 -4.48 4.25 -11.38
N ASP A 134 -3.54 5.03 -11.89
CA ASP A 134 -2.23 4.58 -12.37
C ASP A 134 -1.16 4.68 -11.25
N ARG A 135 -1.55 4.34 -10.02
CA ARG A 135 -0.71 4.53 -8.81
C ARG A 135 0.44 3.54 -8.68
N ASP A 136 0.40 2.46 -9.44
CA ASP A 136 1.49 1.51 -9.66
C ASP A 136 2.65 2.11 -10.46
N PHE A 137 2.35 2.98 -11.44
CA PHE A 137 3.36 3.67 -12.23
C PHE A 137 3.70 5.08 -11.74
N SER A 138 3.03 5.57 -10.70
CA SER A 138 3.18 6.96 -10.24
C SER A 138 4.62 7.38 -9.91
N VAL A 139 5.41 6.48 -9.32
CA VAL A 139 6.84 6.74 -9.05
C VAL A 139 7.61 6.96 -10.35
N TRP A 140 7.40 6.08 -11.33
CA TRP A 140 8.07 6.18 -12.63
C TRP A 140 7.61 7.42 -13.39
N SER A 141 6.31 7.70 -13.41
CA SER A 141 5.74 8.89 -14.06
C SER A 141 6.29 10.18 -13.44
N GLY A 142 6.41 10.24 -12.10
CA GLY A 142 7.03 11.37 -11.42
C GLY A 142 8.50 11.56 -11.81
N GLY A 143 9.26 10.47 -11.91
CA GLY A 143 10.64 10.50 -12.39
C GLY A 143 10.76 10.97 -13.85
N ALA A 144 9.87 10.51 -14.74
CA ALA A 144 9.85 10.94 -16.13
C ALA A 144 9.52 12.44 -16.27
N VAL A 145 8.58 12.96 -15.46
CA VAL A 145 8.27 14.39 -15.42
C VAL A 145 9.48 15.17 -14.90
N LEU A 146 10.09 14.75 -13.80
CA LEU A 146 11.25 15.40 -13.20
C LEU A 146 12.44 15.45 -14.18
N ALA A 147 12.71 14.35 -14.88
CA ALA A 147 13.79 14.24 -15.86
C ALA A 147 13.62 15.19 -17.06
N ASN A 148 12.38 15.53 -17.41
CA ASN A 148 12.05 16.43 -18.51
C ASN A 148 12.12 17.92 -18.11
N LEU A 149 12.29 18.25 -16.84
CA LEU A 149 12.44 19.64 -16.41
C LEU A 149 13.84 20.15 -16.75
N SER A 150 13.93 21.28 -17.45
CA SER A 150 15.21 21.90 -17.82
C SER A 150 16.06 22.30 -16.61
N SER A 151 15.43 22.66 -15.49
CA SER A 151 16.09 22.95 -14.23
C SER A 151 16.75 21.72 -13.61
N PHE A 152 16.22 20.53 -13.88
CA PHE A 152 16.70 19.29 -13.27
C PHE A 152 18.06 18.85 -13.81
N ALA A 153 18.46 19.32 -15.01
CA ALA A 153 19.79 19.06 -15.56
C ALA A 153 20.93 19.51 -14.62
N SER A 154 20.71 20.56 -13.82
CA SER A 154 21.69 21.04 -12.83
C SER A 154 21.90 20.09 -11.64
N ALA A 155 20.92 19.22 -11.38
CA ALA A 155 20.97 18.22 -10.30
C ALA A 155 21.65 16.91 -10.73
N TRP A 156 21.95 16.73 -12.02
CA TRP A 156 22.57 15.51 -12.52
C TRP A 156 24.01 15.39 -12.03
N ILE A 157 24.50 14.16 -11.88
CA ILE A 157 25.89 13.86 -11.59
C ILE A 157 26.55 13.49 -12.91
N SER A 158 27.50 14.30 -13.37
CA SER A 158 28.25 13.99 -14.60
C SER A 158 29.33 12.94 -14.33
N HIS A 159 29.84 12.32 -15.39
CA HIS A 159 30.97 11.39 -15.28
C HIS A 159 32.22 12.06 -14.68
N GLU A 160 32.42 13.35 -14.95
CA GLU A 160 33.58 14.11 -14.44
C GLU A 160 33.47 14.42 -12.94
N GLU A 161 32.26 14.52 -12.40
CA GLU A 161 32.00 14.78 -10.98
C GLU A 161 32.00 13.49 -10.14
N TYR A 162 32.16 12.32 -10.76
CA TYR A 162 31.97 11.03 -10.12
C TYR A 162 32.96 10.81 -8.96
N GLY A 163 32.42 10.48 -7.78
CA GLY A 163 33.19 10.23 -6.56
C GLY A 163 32.31 9.76 -5.41
N HIS A 164 32.93 9.26 -4.33
CA HIS A 164 32.21 8.63 -3.22
C HIS A 164 31.27 9.58 -2.46
N GLN A 165 31.51 10.90 -2.47
CA GLN A 165 30.69 11.89 -1.73
C GLN A 165 29.64 12.61 -2.58
N ILE A 166 29.75 12.60 -3.91
CA ILE A 166 28.89 13.46 -4.76
C ILE A 166 27.43 13.04 -4.70
N VAL A 167 27.16 11.73 -4.58
CA VAL A 167 25.80 11.18 -4.42
C VAL A 167 25.17 11.70 -3.14
N PHE A 168 25.90 11.69 -2.01
CA PHE A 168 25.40 12.24 -0.76
C PHE A 168 25.12 13.73 -0.84
N ARG A 169 25.98 14.50 -1.54
CA ARG A 169 25.84 15.95 -1.66
C ARG A 169 24.70 16.38 -2.58
N LYS A 170 24.42 15.64 -3.66
CA LYS A 170 23.40 16.02 -4.67
C LYS A 170 22.05 15.34 -4.46
N CYS A 171 21.97 14.20 -3.77
CA CYS A 171 20.73 13.42 -3.65
C CYS A 171 20.05 13.46 -2.27
N PHE A 172 20.72 13.98 -1.23
CA PHE A 172 20.21 14.06 0.14
C PHE A 172 20.47 15.45 0.72
#